data_AF-A0A8H5VW25-F1
#
_entry.id   AF-A0A8H5VW25-F1
#
_cell.length_a   1.000
_cell.length_b   1.000
_cell.length_c   1.000
_cell.angle_alpha   90.00
_cell.angle_beta   90.00
_cell.angle_gamma   90.00
#
_symmetry.space_group_name_H-M   'P 1'
#
loop_
_entity.id
_entity.type
_entity.pdbx_description
1 polymer ?
#
loop_
_entity_poly.entity_id
_entity_poly.type
_entity_poly.pdbx_seq_one_letter_code
_entity_poly.pdbx_strand_id
1 'polypeptide(L)'
;MSTKPLTKTPTLKRSRTQAEDQDTNYDASENTSLGHLLHTDGSYLDDGFSYSLHNNKDHHDQAFLDASADSRLRHALRLLPAKPQLDALIEAFFSNVNHHYNFIHPPAFIRQYVQWSCRTQQRCLQDIQLTTLIFMMCACVTQHLDIDAQTTLGQLPKDVSKAYHDAGTRLAEAIPVGSYHLTNLQWKVLSICWFKGEAKFTEAWHTIGLAVQEAYELGLHKSRHKAQDIEVQIGRRAWRVLYCWNWQLSSILGRPFIMNDIDSEPEQPDLTSTAPTPTLHTKLQYQLISSLAKRWQTPQNINSPSKVRDYKKMVEHHVSSFPAVFALNNPDTSKDVEWPWVVTHRYYVQTMAYFMILQPYKAYLLHPSTDLAVPEIQQLRAEAVECSLKTLQIATQWASRVSQGDGQFHLVVLCLFDTAAFLSMSLQRGQVKNFPQRTKVIAAVNEAAATLKELQAISRGAQSSYGLLCKILRKMDWNAMDK
;
A
#
# COMPACT_ATOMS: atom_id res chain seq x y z
N MET A 1 14.43 -36.77 -8.50
CA MET A 1 13.89 -37.68 -7.46
C MET A 1 12.78 -36.97 -6.71
N SER A 2 11.68 -37.68 -6.46
CA SER A 2 10.33 -37.18 -6.24
C SER A 2 10.14 -36.30 -5.00
N THR A 3 9.64 -35.07 -5.17
CA THR A 3 9.17 -34.18 -4.09
C THR A 3 7.67 -34.35 -3.91
N LYS A 4 7.25 -34.87 -2.75
CA LYS A 4 5.83 -34.90 -2.34
C LYS A 4 5.38 -33.52 -1.85
N PRO A 5 4.14 -33.08 -2.15
CA PRO A 5 3.58 -31.87 -1.56
C PRO A 5 3.02 -32.13 -0.16
N LEU A 6 3.31 -31.24 0.78
CA LEU A 6 2.76 -31.18 2.14
C LEU A 6 1.37 -30.53 2.08
N THR A 7 0.31 -31.34 1.99
CA THR A 7 -1.06 -30.93 2.28
C THR A 7 -1.45 -31.46 3.66
N LYS A 8 -1.69 -30.57 4.62
CA LYS A 8 -2.47 -30.87 5.83
C LYS A 8 -3.52 -29.78 6.02
N THR A 9 -4.73 -30.10 5.61
CA THR A 9 -5.97 -29.41 5.98
C THR A 9 -6.23 -29.63 7.48
N PRO A 10 -6.57 -28.60 8.28
CA PRO A 10 -6.91 -28.82 9.68
C PRO A 10 -8.37 -29.27 9.81
N THR A 11 -8.57 -30.51 10.27
CA THR A 11 -9.87 -31.02 10.74
C THR A 11 -10.15 -30.55 12.17
N LEU A 12 -11.22 -29.79 12.38
CA LEU A 12 -11.74 -29.39 13.68
C LEU A 12 -12.29 -30.61 14.46
N LYS A 13 -11.63 -31.00 15.55
CA LYS A 13 -12.17 -31.95 16.54
C LYS A 13 -12.99 -31.18 17.58
N ARG A 14 -14.24 -31.62 17.77
CA ARG A 14 -15.18 -31.13 18.78
C ARG A 14 -14.91 -31.86 20.10
N SER A 15 -14.40 -31.17 21.13
CA SER A 15 -14.35 -31.71 22.50
C SER A 15 -15.47 -31.11 23.35
N ARG A 16 -16.18 -31.99 24.05
CA ARG A 16 -17.27 -31.70 24.97
C ARG A 16 -16.71 -31.95 26.37
N THR A 17 -16.75 -30.96 27.26
CA THR A 17 -16.56 -31.22 28.69
C THR A 17 -17.38 -30.26 29.54
N GLN A 18 -17.88 -30.83 30.63
CA GLN A 18 -18.87 -30.33 31.57
C GLN A 18 -18.33 -29.23 32.50
N ALA A 19 -19.29 -28.48 33.06
CA ALA A 19 -19.11 -27.44 34.05
C ALA A 19 -18.58 -27.98 35.38
N GLU A 20 -17.77 -27.17 36.06
CA GLU A 20 -17.73 -27.03 37.51
C GLU A 20 -17.17 -25.63 37.85
N ASP A 21 -17.90 -24.92 38.72
CA ASP A 21 -17.64 -23.56 39.20
C ASP A 21 -16.39 -23.51 40.09
N GLN A 22 -15.54 -22.48 39.91
CA GLN A 22 -14.80 -21.85 41.01
C GLN A 22 -14.15 -20.51 40.61
N ASP A 23 -14.57 -19.48 41.36
CA ASP A 23 -14.09 -18.12 41.61
C ASP A 23 -13.13 -17.39 40.64
N THR A 24 -13.61 -16.21 40.27
CA THR A 24 -13.07 -15.23 39.35
C THR A 24 -11.84 -14.50 39.87
N ASN A 25 -10.71 -14.72 39.21
CA ASN A 25 -9.68 -13.69 38.99
C ASN A 25 -9.42 -13.66 37.47
N TYR A 26 -10.08 -12.72 36.78
CA TYR A 26 -10.12 -12.64 35.32
C TYR A 26 -8.81 -12.01 34.81
N ASP A 27 -7.77 -12.82 34.68
CA ASP A 27 -6.59 -12.47 33.89
C ASP A 27 -6.92 -12.67 32.40
N ALA A 28 -7.59 -11.67 31.82
CA ALA A 28 -8.11 -11.71 30.45
C ALA A 28 -7.03 -11.58 29.36
N SER A 29 -5.75 -11.54 29.74
CA SER A 29 -4.64 -11.22 28.84
C SER A 29 -4.07 -12.43 28.10
N GLU A 30 -4.16 -13.64 28.66
CA GLU A 30 -3.44 -14.81 28.11
C GLU A 30 -4.26 -15.75 27.21
N ASN A 31 -5.59 -15.61 27.15
CA ASN A 31 -6.46 -16.60 26.49
C ASN A 31 -7.05 -16.17 25.13
N THR A 32 -6.49 -15.16 24.48
CA THR A 32 -6.87 -14.80 23.10
C THR A 32 -5.90 -15.40 22.09
N SER A 33 -6.39 -15.88 20.94
CA SER A 33 -5.52 -16.37 19.85
C SER A 33 -4.49 -15.33 19.38
N LEU A 34 -4.73 -14.06 19.70
CA LEU A 34 -3.89 -12.91 19.40
C LEU A 34 -2.81 -12.61 20.46
N GLY A 35 -2.71 -13.39 21.54
CA GLY A 35 -1.77 -13.14 22.63
C GLY A 35 -0.30 -13.07 22.18
N HIS A 36 0.07 -13.80 21.13
CA HIS A 36 1.41 -13.74 20.55
C HIS A 36 1.79 -12.35 20.00
N LEU A 37 0.82 -11.52 19.59
CA LEU A 37 1.04 -10.15 19.10
C LEU A 37 1.33 -9.15 20.23
N LEU A 38 1.14 -9.53 21.50
CA LEU A 38 1.47 -8.71 22.67
C LEU A 38 2.98 -8.73 22.98
N HIS A 39 3.68 -9.79 22.58
CA HIS A 39 5.08 -10.06 22.93
C HIS A 39 6.07 -9.82 21.78
N THR A 40 5.65 -9.12 20.71
CA THR A 40 6.52 -8.90 19.54
C THR A 40 7.71 -7.97 19.79
N ASP A 41 7.83 -7.36 20.98
CA ASP A 41 8.98 -6.56 21.39
C ASP A 41 9.80 -7.25 22.49
N GLY A 42 10.90 -7.90 22.07
CA GLY A 42 12.02 -8.27 22.95
C GLY A 42 13.06 -7.15 23.12
N SER A 43 12.85 -6.00 22.48
CA SER A 43 13.74 -4.85 22.61
C SER A 43 12.96 -3.59 22.29
N TYR A 44 12.42 -2.92 23.31
CA TYR A 44 12.23 -1.47 23.45
C TYR A 44 11.12 -1.21 24.49
N LEU A 45 11.59 -1.18 25.74
CA LEU A 45 11.08 -0.41 26.88
C LEU A 45 9.60 -0.57 27.26
N ASP A 46 9.42 -1.50 28.20
CA ASP A 46 8.49 -1.40 29.32
C ASP A 46 8.79 -0.12 30.13
N ASP A 47 7.94 0.90 30.02
CA ASP A 47 7.64 1.80 31.13
C ASP A 47 6.34 2.58 30.86
N GLY A 48 5.55 2.83 31.89
CA GLY A 48 4.22 3.45 31.78
C GLY A 48 4.23 4.82 31.07
N PHE A 49 3.44 4.95 30.00
CA PHE A 49 3.42 6.17 29.17
C PHE A 49 2.25 7.10 29.50
N SER A 50 2.59 8.35 29.85
CA SER A 50 1.63 9.45 30.07
C SER A 50 2.21 10.79 29.57
N TYR A 51 1.52 11.33 28.55
CA TYR A 51 1.38 12.70 28.01
C TYR A 51 2.59 13.57 27.59
N SER A 52 2.54 14.10 26.36
CA SER A 52 1.85 15.37 26.01
C SER A 52 2.51 16.04 24.80
N LEU A 53 1.76 16.21 23.71
CA LEU A 53 2.20 16.98 22.55
C LEU A 53 1.57 18.40 22.55
N HIS A 54 1.99 19.21 23.53
CA HIS A 54 1.82 20.67 23.69
C HIS A 54 0.40 21.30 23.68
N ASN A 55 0.06 21.84 24.86
CA ASN A 55 -0.63 23.10 25.20
C ASN A 55 -1.89 23.55 24.44
N ASN A 56 -2.98 23.57 25.23
CA ASN A 56 -4.19 24.39 25.10
C ASN A 56 -5.13 24.06 23.93
N LYS A 57 -5.76 22.88 24.03
CA LYS A 57 -7.22 22.65 24.08
C LYS A 57 -7.45 21.14 24.09
N ASP A 58 -8.42 20.67 24.86
CA ASP A 58 -8.89 19.28 24.87
C ASP A 58 -9.36 18.88 23.45
N HIS A 59 -8.46 18.40 22.60
CA HIS A 59 -8.76 18.06 21.20
C HIS A 59 -8.35 16.64 20.80
N HIS A 60 -8.06 15.78 21.78
CA HIS A 60 -7.92 14.33 21.57
C HIS A 60 -9.22 13.60 21.96
N ASP A 61 -10.36 14.12 21.52
CA ASP A 61 -11.66 13.56 21.88
C ASP A 61 -11.94 12.32 21.04
N GLN A 62 -11.57 11.16 21.58
CA GLN A 62 -12.18 9.89 21.17
C GLN A 62 -13.69 10.03 21.34
N ALA A 63 -14.42 9.81 20.25
CA ALA A 63 -15.86 9.96 20.24
C ALA A 63 -16.47 8.61 20.64
N PHE A 64 -17.33 8.64 21.66
CA PHE A 64 -18.01 7.46 22.17
C PHE A 64 -19.50 7.54 21.88
N LEU A 65 -20.07 6.48 21.30
CA LEU A 65 -21.51 6.39 21.02
C LEU A 65 -22.14 5.15 21.64
N ASP A 66 -23.40 5.31 22.05
CA ASP A 66 -24.26 4.18 22.41
C ASP A 66 -24.90 3.60 21.13
N ALA A 67 -24.71 2.30 20.90
CA ALA A 67 -25.36 1.59 19.80
C ALA A 67 -26.90 1.58 19.93
N SER A 68 -27.46 1.80 21.13
CA SER A 68 -28.90 1.95 21.36
C SER A 68 -29.44 3.30 20.89
N ALA A 69 -28.58 4.32 20.79
CA ALA A 69 -28.95 5.68 20.38
C ALA A 69 -28.56 5.99 18.92
N ASP A 70 -27.49 5.41 18.38
CA ASP A 70 -27.03 5.67 17.01
C ASP A 70 -27.29 4.48 16.06
N SER A 71 -28.07 4.73 15.01
CA SER A 71 -28.45 3.71 14.03
C SER A 71 -27.30 3.28 13.11
N ARG A 72 -26.32 4.16 12.85
CA ARG A 72 -25.13 3.88 12.03
C ARG A 72 -24.21 2.93 12.77
N LEU A 73 -23.92 3.21 14.05
CA LEU A 73 -23.12 2.33 14.91
C LEU A 73 -23.79 0.96 15.06
N ARG A 74 -25.11 0.93 15.32
CA ARG A 74 -25.85 -0.34 15.44
C ARG A 74 -25.80 -1.16 14.16
N HIS A 75 -25.96 -0.51 13.00
CA HIS A 75 -25.88 -1.19 11.71
C HIS A 75 -24.47 -1.72 11.46
N ALA A 76 -23.45 -0.89 11.70
CA ALA A 76 -22.06 -1.27 11.55
C ALA A 76 -21.73 -2.50 12.41
N LEU A 77 -21.98 -2.48 13.72
CA LEU A 77 -21.67 -3.60 14.61
C LEU A 77 -22.33 -4.93 14.19
N ARG A 78 -23.48 -4.90 13.52
CA ARG A 78 -24.14 -6.10 12.98
C ARG A 78 -23.46 -6.69 11.74
N LEU A 79 -22.68 -5.88 11.01
CA LEU A 79 -21.92 -6.32 9.84
C LEU A 79 -20.61 -7.02 10.24
N LEU A 80 -20.10 -6.77 11.45
CA LEU A 80 -18.90 -7.43 11.93
C LEU A 80 -19.14 -8.95 12.04
N PRO A 81 -18.12 -9.76 11.69
CA PRO A 81 -18.24 -11.20 11.78
C PRO A 81 -18.18 -11.65 13.26
N ALA A 82 -18.43 -12.93 13.50
CA ALA A 82 -18.31 -13.49 14.84
C ALA A 82 -16.88 -13.30 15.38
N LYS A 83 -16.72 -13.14 16.70
CA LYS A 83 -15.43 -12.82 17.34
C LYS A 83 -14.24 -13.68 16.85
N PRO A 84 -14.33 -15.02 16.72
CA PRO A 84 -13.20 -15.81 16.22
C PRO A 84 -12.80 -15.49 14.78
N GLN A 85 -13.78 -15.16 13.92
CA GLN A 85 -13.51 -14.74 12.55
C GLN A 85 -12.92 -13.32 12.51
N LEU A 86 -13.41 -12.41 13.36
CA LEU A 86 -12.84 -11.08 13.49
C LEU A 86 -11.38 -11.15 13.96
N ASP A 87 -11.07 -12.00 14.94
CA ASP A 87 -9.71 -12.24 15.41
C ASP A 87 -8.78 -12.70 14.29
N ALA A 88 -9.21 -13.68 13.49
CA ALA A 88 -8.45 -14.15 12.34
C ALA A 88 -8.21 -13.04 11.30
N LEU A 89 -9.17 -12.15 11.08
CA LEU A 89 -8.99 -10.99 10.19
C LEU A 89 -7.98 -9.98 10.74
N ILE A 90 -8.00 -9.71 12.06
CA ILE A 90 -7.02 -8.83 12.71
C ILE A 90 -5.61 -9.43 12.64
N GLU A 91 -5.46 -10.72 12.88
CA GLU A 91 -4.19 -11.44 12.76
C GLU A 91 -3.64 -11.40 11.33
N ALA A 92 -4.51 -11.67 10.35
CA ALA A 92 -4.17 -11.59 8.93
C ALA A 92 -3.78 -10.16 8.52
N PHE A 93 -4.38 -9.13 9.10
CA PHE A 93 -4.00 -7.75 8.83
C PHE A 93 -2.55 -7.47 9.25
N PHE A 94 -2.16 -7.86 10.47
CA PHE A 94 -0.79 -7.63 10.94
C PHE A 94 0.23 -8.43 10.12
N SER A 95 -0.12 -9.66 9.75
CA SER A 95 0.73 -10.54 8.96
C SER A 95 0.90 -10.06 7.51
N ASN A 96 -0.18 -9.66 6.84
CA ASN A 96 -0.18 -9.48 5.38
C ASN A 96 -0.18 -8.01 4.92
N VAL A 97 -0.62 -7.08 5.77
CA VAL A 97 -0.82 -5.67 5.38
C VAL A 97 0.08 -4.71 6.18
N ASN A 98 0.08 -4.82 7.51
CA ASN A 98 0.73 -3.83 8.37
C ASN A 98 2.25 -3.79 8.18
N HIS A 99 2.90 -4.94 7.96
CA HIS A 99 4.36 -5.05 7.93
C HIS A 99 5.04 -4.16 6.87
N HIS A 100 4.33 -3.79 5.80
CA HIS A 100 4.84 -2.90 4.75
C HIS A 100 5.04 -1.46 5.24
N TYR A 101 4.14 -0.95 6.08
CA TYR A 101 4.14 0.49 6.43
C TYR A 101 4.23 0.75 7.94
N ASN A 102 3.86 -0.24 8.74
CA ASN A 102 3.81 -0.21 10.20
C ASN A 102 3.05 1.02 10.74
N PHE A 103 1.85 1.24 10.19
CA PHE A 103 0.95 2.31 10.64
C PHE A 103 0.29 2.01 11.97
N ILE A 104 0.20 0.74 12.36
CA ILE A 104 -0.44 0.31 13.60
C ILE A 104 0.59 -0.45 14.42
N HIS A 105 0.79 -0.05 15.67
CA HIS A 105 1.62 -0.78 16.60
C HIS A 105 0.85 -1.97 17.20
N PRO A 106 1.23 -3.23 16.93
CA PRO A 106 0.40 -4.38 17.29
C PRO A 106 0.10 -4.49 18.79
N PRO A 107 1.09 -4.42 19.72
CA PRO A 107 0.80 -4.53 21.15
C PRO A 107 -0.16 -3.45 21.67
N ALA A 108 0.00 -2.21 21.21
CA ALA A 108 -0.87 -1.10 21.61
C ALA A 108 -2.30 -1.28 21.07
N PHE A 109 -2.43 -1.70 19.81
CA PHE A 109 -3.72 -1.95 19.19
C PHE A 109 -4.46 -3.13 19.84
N ILE A 110 -3.79 -4.25 20.10
CA ILE A 110 -4.43 -5.44 20.67
C ILE A 110 -5.02 -5.14 22.06
N ARG A 111 -4.32 -4.35 22.89
CA ARG A 111 -4.86 -3.88 24.18
C ARG A 111 -6.16 -3.11 24.01
N GLN A 112 -6.19 -2.14 23.08
CA GLN A 112 -7.39 -1.36 22.77
C GLN A 112 -8.52 -2.24 22.19
N TYR A 113 -8.17 -3.18 21.31
CA TYR A 113 -9.10 -4.09 20.66
C TYR A 113 -9.78 -5.04 21.64
N VAL A 114 -9.04 -5.62 22.60
CA VAL A 114 -9.61 -6.47 23.65
C VAL A 114 -10.59 -5.67 24.50
N GLN A 115 -10.20 -4.47 24.94
CA GLN A 115 -11.09 -3.59 25.72
C GLN A 115 -12.35 -3.21 24.93
N TRP A 116 -12.20 -2.86 23.65
CA TRP A 116 -13.31 -2.56 22.75
C TRP A 116 -14.25 -3.76 22.63
N SER A 117 -13.72 -4.97 22.42
CA SER A 117 -14.53 -6.19 22.29
C SER A 117 -15.32 -6.49 23.57
N CYS A 118 -14.72 -6.32 24.75
CA CYS A 118 -15.43 -6.48 26.02
C CYS A 118 -16.59 -5.47 26.14
N ARG A 119 -16.35 -4.20 25.80
CA ARG A 119 -17.39 -3.16 25.79
C ARG A 119 -18.52 -3.50 24.83
N THR A 120 -18.21 -4.04 23.64
CA THR A 120 -19.23 -4.45 22.66
C THR A 120 -20.14 -5.54 23.22
N GLN A 121 -19.56 -6.56 23.89
CA GLN A 121 -20.32 -7.64 24.53
C GLN A 121 -21.22 -7.12 25.67
N GLN A 122 -20.69 -6.18 26.46
CA GLN A 122 -21.41 -5.54 27.56
C GLN A 122 -22.40 -4.45 27.10
N ARG A 123 -22.50 -4.19 25.78
CA ARG A 123 -23.35 -3.13 25.20
C ARG A 123 -23.07 -1.74 25.77
N CYS A 124 -21.80 -1.47 26.08
CA CYS A 124 -21.35 -0.15 26.54
C CYS A 124 -21.11 0.80 25.36
N LEU A 125 -20.82 2.07 25.68
CA LEU A 125 -20.39 3.06 24.70
C LEU A 125 -19.16 2.58 23.92
N GLN A 126 -19.21 2.73 22.60
CA GLN A 126 -18.17 2.29 21.67
C GLN A 126 -17.35 3.47 21.15
N ASP A 127 -16.03 3.31 21.09
CA ASP A 127 -15.12 4.23 20.42
C ASP A 127 -15.35 4.14 18.90
N ILE A 128 -15.84 5.23 18.31
CA ILE A 128 -16.17 5.30 16.88
C ILE A 128 -14.90 5.22 16.03
N GLN A 129 -13.83 5.90 16.43
CA GLN A 129 -12.57 5.94 15.69
C GLN A 129 -11.94 4.55 15.62
N LEU A 130 -11.86 3.84 16.75
CA LEU A 130 -11.32 2.48 16.81
C LEU A 130 -12.22 1.49 16.06
N THR A 131 -13.53 1.61 16.19
CA THR A 131 -14.48 0.77 15.44
C THR A 131 -14.29 0.98 13.93
N THR A 132 -14.13 2.24 13.49
CA THR A 132 -13.84 2.58 12.09
C THR A 132 -12.51 1.97 11.63
N LEU A 133 -11.48 2.02 12.46
CA LEU A 133 -10.18 1.40 12.17
C LEU A 133 -10.30 -0.11 11.97
N ILE A 134 -11.04 -0.80 12.84
CA ILE A 134 -11.29 -2.26 12.74
C ILE A 134 -11.98 -2.59 11.40
N PHE A 135 -12.98 -1.80 10.98
CA PHE A 135 -13.60 -1.95 9.66
C PHE A 135 -12.60 -1.79 8.51
N MET A 136 -11.73 -0.78 8.59
CA MET A 136 -10.71 -0.56 7.54
C MET A 136 -9.68 -1.68 7.48
N MET A 137 -9.27 -2.23 8.63
CA MET A 137 -8.41 -3.41 8.69
C MET A 137 -9.08 -4.63 8.03
N CYS A 138 -10.34 -4.89 8.37
CA CYS A 138 -11.13 -5.98 7.76
C CYS A 138 -11.28 -5.78 6.25
N ALA A 139 -11.56 -4.55 5.80
CA ALA A 139 -11.69 -4.22 4.39
C ALA A 139 -10.40 -4.51 3.62
N CYS A 140 -9.24 -4.10 4.15
CA CYS A 140 -7.94 -4.35 3.53
C CYS A 140 -7.60 -5.85 3.44
N VAL A 141 -7.87 -6.63 4.49
CA VAL A 141 -7.62 -8.08 4.47
C VAL A 141 -8.53 -8.79 3.49
N THR A 142 -9.83 -8.51 3.56
CA THR A 142 -10.83 -9.18 2.73
C THR A 142 -10.76 -8.78 1.25
N GLN A 143 -10.07 -7.68 0.91
CA GLN A 143 -9.79 -7.27 -0.47
C GLN A 143 -8.94 -8.30 -1.22
N HIS A 144 -8.13 -9.08 -0.49
CA HIS A 144 -7.17 -10.03 -1.03
C HIS A 144 -7.57 -11.49 -0.80
N LEU A 145 -8.74 -11.75 -0.21
CA LEU A 145 -9.27 -13.10 -0.06
C LEU A 145 -9.79 -13.62 -1.40
N ASP A 146 -9.40 -14.85 -1.72
CA ASP A 146 -9.93 -15.60 -2.86
C ASP A 146 -11.46 -15.62 -2.83
N ILE A 147 -12.08 -15.54 -4.00
CA ILE A 147 -13.54 -15.52 -4.20
C ILE A 147 -14.19 -16.72 -3.52
N ASP A 148 -13.51 -17.88 -3.52
CA ASP A 148 -13.98 -19.10 -2.87
C ASP A 148 -13.85 -19.03 -1.34
N ALA A 149 -12.81 -18.39 -0.80
CA ALA A 149 -12.66 -18.17 0.64
C ALA A 149 -13.72 -17.20 1.20
N GLN A 150 -14.18 -16.23 0.40
CA GLN A 150 -15.27 -15.32 0.77
C GLN A 150 -16.60 -16.04 1.02
N THR A 151 -16.86 -17.16 0.31
CA THR A 151 -18.08 -17.97 0.53
C THR A 151 -18.04 -18.80 1.81
N THR A 152 -16.85 -19.13 2.32
CA THR A 152 -16.68 -19.93 3.54
C THR A 152 -16.88 -19.09 4.82
N LEU A 153 -16.84 -17.76 4.71
CA LEU A 153 -16.99 -16.84 5.85
C LEU A 153 -18.45 -16.62 6.32
N GLY A 154 -19.42 -17.34 5.76
CA GLY A 154 -20.84 -17.18 6.11
C GLY A 154 -21.52 -16.08 5.28
N GLN A 155 -22.78 -15.73 5.61
CA GLN A 155 -23.73 -14.89 4.86
C GLN A 155 -23.29 -13.42 4.59
N LEU A 156 -22.05 -13.18 4.18
CA LEU A 156 -21.56 -11.85 3.87
C LEU A 156 -21.95 -11.45 2.42
N PRO A 157 -22.06 -10.13 2.13
CA PRO A 157 -22.40 -9.65 0.79
C PRO A 157 -21.42 -10.13 -0.28
N LYS A 158 -21.85 -10.12 -1.56
CA LYS A 158 -21.02 -10.45 -2.75
C LYS A 158 -19.70 -9.66 -2.88
N ASP A 159 -19.49 -8.66 -2.04
CA ASP A 159 -18.30 -7.82 -1.97
C ASP A 159 -18.05 -7.39 -0.51
N VAL A 160 -17.59 -8.35 0.29
CA VAL A 160 -17.38 -8.20 1.75
C VAL A 160 -16.44 -7.05 2.07
N SER A 161 -15.37 -6.94 1.31
CA SER A 161 -14.35 -5.91 1.47
C SER A 161 -14.93 -4.51 1.31
N LYS A 162 -15.72 -4.28 0.25
CA LYS A 162 -16.42 -3.00 0.07
C LYS A 162 -17.45 -2.76 1.16
N ALA A 163 -18.18 -3.79 1.59
CA ALA A 163 -19.18 -3.63 2.65
C ALA A 163 -18.54 -3.15 3.96
N TYR A 164 -17.37 -3.68 4.33
CA TYR A 164 -16.61 -3.20 5.49
C TYR A 164 -16.10 -1.77 5.31
N HIS A 165 -15.54 -1.44 4.14
CA HIS A 165 -15.07 -0.09 3.84
C HIS A 165 -16.20 0.95 3.91
N ASP A 166 -17.34 0.66 3.27
CA ASP A 166 -18.52 1.53 3.27
C ASP A 166 -19.08 1.71 4.69
N ALA A 167 -19.15 0.63 5.49
CA ALA A 167 -19.63 0.68 6.86
C ALA A 167 -18.72 1.54 7.75
N GLY A 168 -17.40 1.37 7.65
CA GLY A 168 -16.44 2.19 8.36
C GLY A 168 -16.51 3.66 7.94
N THR A 169 -16.62 3.94 6.63
CA THR A 169 -16.74 5.33 6.13
C THR A 169 -18.00 6.01 6.64
N ARG A 170 -19.16 5.33 6.60
CA ARG A 170 -20.42 5.85 7.15
C ARG A 170 -20.36 6.06 8.67
N LEU A 171 -19.63 5.20 9.37
CA LEU A 171 -19.43 5.35 10.80
C LEU A 171 -18.53 6.55 11.11
N ALA A 172 -17.50 6.80 10.29
CA ALA A 172 -16.61 7.94 10.43
C ALA A 172 -17.34 9.30 10.30
N GLU A 173 -18.46 9.37 9.58
CA GLU A 173 -19.32 10.56 9.52
C GLU A 173 -19.97 10.92 10.87
N ALA A 174 -19.93 10.02 11.85
CA ALA A 174 -20.38 10.29 13.22
C ALA A 174 -19.32 10.96 14.09
N ILE A 175 -18.06 11.03 13.62
CA ILE A 175 -16.97 11.69 14.33
C ILE A 175 -17.18 13.21 14.22
N PRO A 176 -17.23 13.95 15.34
CA PRO A 176 -17.42 15.40 15.29
C PRO A 176 -16.30 16.12 14.53
N VAL A 177 -16.66 17.20 13.85
CA VAL A 177 -15.67 18.09 13.21
C VAL A 177 -14.78 18.71 14.28
N GLY A 178 -13.47 18.71 14.05
CA GLY A 178 -12.48 19.20 15.02
C GLY A 178 -11.97 18.14 15.99
N SER A 179 -12.49 16.91 15.94
CA SER A 179 -11.95 15.79 16.72
C SER A 179 -10.82 15.10 15.94
N TYR A 180 -9.58 15.32 16.38
CA TYR A 180 -8.39 14.79 15.71
C TYR A 180 -7.68 13.74 16.57
N HIS A 181 -7.30 12.62 15.97
CA HIS A 181 -6.70 11.49 16.69
C HIS A 181 -5.76 10.68 15.79
N LEU A 182 -4.75 10.02 16.36
CA LEU A 182 -3.88 9.14 15.58
C LEU A 182 -4.67 8.01 14.90
N THR A 183 -5.66 7.44 15.59
CA THR A 183 -6.59 6.45 15.03
C THR A 183 -7.33 6.97 13.80
N ASN A 184 -7.64 8.27 13.76
CA ASN A 184 -8.25 8.90 12.61
C ASN A 184 -7.33 8.93 11.40
N LEU A 185 -6.04 9.21 11.63
CA LEU A 185 -5.03 9.13 10.58
C LEU A 185 -4.85 7.68 10.11
N GLN A 186 -4.80 6.72 11.04
CA GLN A 186 -4.63 5.29 10.76
C GLN A 186 -5.75 4.73 9.87
N TRP A 187 -7.03 4.98 10.19
CA TRP A 187 -8.11 4.45 9.36
C TRP A 187 -8.16 5.14 8.00
N LYS A 188 -7.79 6.43 7.90
CA LYS A 188 -7.68 7.14 6.62
C LYS A 188 -6.58 6.55 5.74
N VAL A 189 -5.39 6.26 6.28
CA VAL A 189 -4.30 5.63 5.49
C VAL A 189 -4.67 4.22 5.03
N LEU A 190 -5.40 3.45 5.84
CA LEU A 190 -5.92 2.15 5.41
C LEU A 190 -7.01 2.28 4.34
N SER A 191 -7.89 3.28 4.45
CA SER A 191 -8.87 3.59 3.41
C SER A 191 -8.17 3.93 2.07
N ILE A 192 -7.06 4.66 2.11
CA ILE A 192 -6.22 4.93 0.92
C ILE A 192 -5.61 3.64 0.37
N CYS A 193 -5.07 2.75 1.21
CA CYS A 193 -4.59 1.43 0.77
C CYS A 193 -5.69 0.68 0.00
N TRP A 194 -6.89 0.61 0.59
CA TRP A 194 -8.03 -0.07 0.00
C TRP A 194 -8.43 0.53 -1.36
N PHE A 195 -8.54 1.86 -1.45
CA PHE A 195 -8.84 2.53 -2.71
C PHE A 195 -7.78 2.28 -3.78
N LYS A 196 -6.49 2.28 -3.43
CA LYS A 196 -5.41 1.92 -4.35
C LYS A 196 -5.52 0.48 -4.82
N GLY A 197 -5.88 -0.46 -3.93
CA GLY A 197 -6.18 -1.85 -4.24
C GLY A 197 -7.34 -2.03 -5.24
N GLU A 198 -8.38 -1.21 -5.12
CA GLU A 198 -9.54 -1.17 -6.02
C GLU A 198 -9.30 -0.35 -7.30
N ALA A 199 -8.08 0.16 -7.53
CA ALA A 199 -7.75 1.09 -8.62
C ALA A 199 -8.60 2.39 -8.63
N LYS A 200 -9.15 2.77 -7.47
CA LYS A 200 -9.91 4.00 -7.23
C LYS A 200 -8.98 5.16 -6.88
N PHE A 201 -8.09 5.50 -7.80
CA PHE A 201 -7.00 6.46 -7.57
C PHE A 201 -7.49 7.88 -7.28
N THR A 202 -8.63 8.29 -7.85
CA THR A 202 -9.22 9.62 -7.59
C THR A 202 -9.69 9.74 -6.15
N GLU A 203 -10.43 8.74 -5.66
CA GLU A 203 -10.90 8.65 -4.28
C GLU A 203 -9.71 8.59 -3.32
N ALA A 204 -8.71 7.76 -3.62
CA ALA A 204 -7.47 7.70 -2.85
C ALA A 204 -6.79 9.08 -2.74
N TRP A 205 -6.69 9.84 -3.83
CA TRP A 205 -6.10 11.18 -3.82
C TRP A 205 -6.91 12.16 -2.95
N HIS A 206 -8.24 12.12 -2.99
CA HIS A 206 -9.07 12.94 -2.11
C HIS A 206 -8.90 12.56 -0.63
N THR A 207 -8.88 11.25 -0.32
CA THR A 207 -8.66 10.78 1.05
C THR A 207 -7.26 11.11 1.57
N ILE A 208 -6.24 11.16 0.71
CA ILE A 208 -4.92 11.70 1.07
C ILE A 208 -5.05 13.14 1.57
N GLY A 209 -5.83 14.00 0.90
CA GLY A 209 -6.07 15.36 1.37
C GLY A 209 -6.64 15.41 2.80
N LEU A 210 -7.61 14.54 3.10
CA LEU A 210 -8.20 14.43 4.44
C LEU A 210 -7.19 13.89 5.48
N ALA A 211 -6.37 12.92 5.10
CA ALA A 211 -5.34 12.35 5.97
C ALA A 211 -4.23 13.36 6.27
N VAL A 212 -3.86 14.19 5.28
CA VAL A 212 -2.88 15.26 5.43
C VAL A 212 -3.41 16.35 6.37
N GLN A 213 -4.68 16.75 6.24
CA GLN A 213 -5.32 17.67 7.17
C GLN A 213 -5.28 17.13 8.60
N GLU A 214 -5.68 15.88 8.81
CA GLU A 214 -5.57 15.20 10.12
C GLU A 214 -4.14 15.27 10.68
N ALA A 215 -3.13 14.97 9.85
CA ALA A 215 -1.74 15.01 10.27
C ALA A 215 -1.23 16.43 10.59
N TYR A 216 -1.74 17.45 9.90
CA TYR A 216 -1.45 18.85 10.22
C TYR A 216 -2.01 19.23 11.59
N GLU A 217 -3.26 18.89 11.87
CA GLU A 217 -3.95 19.18 13.13
C GLU A 217 -3.30 18.47 14.32
N LEU A 218 -2.82 17.24 14.11
CA LEU A 218 -2.00 16.50 15.08
C LEU A 218 -0.57 17.07 15.24
N GLY A 219 -0.20 18.12 14.51
CA GLY A 219 1.12 18.73 14.60
C GLY A 219 2.26 17.89 14.05
N LEU A 220 1.99 16.83 13.28
CA LEU A 220 3.00 15.90 12.77
C LEU A 220 3.98 16.55 11.78
N HIS A 221 3.58 17.67 11.18
CA HIS A 221 4.40 18.51 10.30
C HIS A 221 5.54 19.27 11.02
N LYS A 222 5.55 19.30 12.36
CA LYS A 222 6.54 20.04 13.14
C LYS A 222 7.83 19.23 13.32
N SER A 223 8.98 19.84 13.08
CA SER A 223 10.31 19.20 13.14
C SER A 223 10.74 18.71 14.55
N ARG A 224 10.19 19.29 15.62
CA ARG A 224 10.69 19.17 17.01
C ARG A 224 9.99 18.13 17.90
N HIS A 225 9.67 16.96 17.39
CA HIS A 225 9.10 15.91 18.24
C HIS A 225 10.21 15.12 18.95
N LYS A 226 10.04 14.82 20.24
CA LYS A 226 10.95 13.93 20.97
C LYS A 226 10.89 12.54 20.31
N ALA A 227 12.05 12.01 19.92
CA ALA A 227 12.14 10.79 19.11
C ALA A 227 11.60 9.51 19.77
N GLN A 228 11.32 9.53 21.09
CA GLN A 228 10.94 8.35 21.87
C GLN A 228 9.43 8.06 21.91
N ASP A 229 8.57 8.97 21.43
CA ASP A 229 7.12 8.74 21.44
C ASP A 229 6.69 7.87 20.25
N ILE A 230 6.08 6.72 20.55
CA ILE A 230 5.63 5.75 19.56
C ILE A 230 4.56 6.32 18.61
N GLU A 231 3.68 7.19 19.11
CA GLU A 231 2.61 7.80 18.31
C GLU A 231 3.20 8.80 17.32
N VAL A 232 4.19 9.57 17.74
CA VAL A 232 4.97 10.45 16.86
C VAL A 232 5.67 9.65 15.78
N GLN A 233 6.32 8.54 16.13
CA GLN A 233 7.00 7.69 15.15
C GLN A 233 6.02 7.09 14.13
N ILE A 234 4.84 6.66 14.57
CA ILE A 234 3.76 6.22 13.67
C ILE A 234 3.31 7.37 12.77
N GLY A 235 3.05 8.55 13.33
CA GLY A 235 2.61 9.73 12.59
C GLY A 235 3.64 10.18 11.53
N ARG A 236 4.93 10.17 11.86
CA ARG A 236 6.01 10.45 10.90
C ARG A 236 6.10 9.42 9.78
N ARG A 237 5.93 8.13 10.10
CA ARG A 237 5.83 7.06 9.09
C ARG A 237 4.65 7.30 8.15
N ALA A 238 3.47 7.61 8.71
CA ALA A 238 2.29 7.95 7.93
C ALA A 238 2.54 9.17 7.03
N TRP A 239 3.19 10.21 7.53
CA TRP A 239 3.54 11.39 6.71
C TRP A 239 4.41 11.03 5.51
N ARG A 240 5.49 10.28 5.72
CA ARG A 240 6.40 9.88 4.63
C ARG A 240 5.65 9.09 3.56
N VAL A 241 4.82 8.14 3.97
CA VAL A 241 4.01 7.35 3.02
C VAL A 241 3.00 8.22 2.29
N LEU A 242 2.28 9.10 3.00
CA LEU A 242 1.33 10.04 2.39
C LEU A 242 2.01 10.96 1.38
N TYR A 243 3.21 11.46 1.68
CA TYR A 243 4.00 12.28 0.77
C TYR A 243 4.33 11.52 -0.52
N CYS A 244 4.83 10.28 -0.41
CA CYS A 244 5.11 9.42 -1.55
C CYS A 244 3.84 9.14 -2.38
N TRP A 245 2.74 8.75 -1.73
CA TRP A 245 1.49 8.45 -2.42
C TRP A 245 0.85 9.69 -3.04
N ASN A 246 0.93 10.85 -2.38
CA ASN A 246 0.40 12.09 -2.95
C ASN A 246 1.15 12.44 -4.22
N TRP A 247 2.48 12.38 -4.21
CA TRP A 247 3.29 12.62 -5.39
C TRP A 247 2.99 11.62 -6.52
N GLN A 248 2.88 10.32 -6.20
CA GLN A 248 2.55 9.27 -7.16
C GLN A 248 1.18 9.49 -7.80
N LEU A 249 0.13 9.70 -7.00
CA LEU A 249 -1.23 9.89 -7.50
C LEU A 249 -1.39 11.22 -8.23
N SER A 250 -0.73 12.29 -7.78
CA SER A 250 -0.64 13.55 -8.53
C SER A 250 0.04 13.37 -9.88
N SER A 251 1.08 12.54 -9.95
CA SER A 251 1.76 12.16 -11.19
C SER A 251 0.85 11.38 -12.14
N ILE A 252 0.12 10.39 -11.63
CA ILE A 252 -0.77 9.53 -12.43
C ILE A 252 -2.01 10.29 -12.93
N LEU A 253 -2.61 11.11 -12.06
CA LEU A 253 -3.88 11.79 -12.34
C LEU A 253 -3.71 13.16 -13.01
N GLY A 254 -2.48 13.63 -13.22
CA GLY A 254 -2.22 14.99 -13.72
C GLY A 254 -2.67 16.09 -12.75
N ARG A 255 -2.61 15.83 -11.45
CA ARG A 255 -3.05 16.77 -10.40
C ARG A 255 -1.85 17.47 -9.75
N PRO A 256 -2.03 18.66 -9.14
CA PRO A 256 -1.00 19.29 -8.33
C PRO A 256 -0.55 18.39 -7.16
N PHE A 257 0.73 18.45 -6.83
CA PHE A 257 1.26 17.90 -5.59
C PHE A 257 1.00 18.90 -4.44
N ILE A 258 0.43 18.45 -3.32
CA ILE A 258 -0.16 19.33 -2.31
C ILE A 258 0.49 19.22 -0.92
N MET A 259 1.57 18.45 -0.79
CA MET A 259 2.26 18.23 0.49
C MET A 259 3.62 18.93 0.52
N ASN A 260 3.94 19.52 1.66
CA ASN A 260 5.25 20.07 1.95
C ASN A 260 6.21 18.97 2.43
N ASP A 261 7.49 19.12 2.11
CA ASP A 261 8.54 18.30 2.68
C ASP A 261 8.81 18.79 4.11
N ILE A 262 8.66 17.89 5.09
CA ILE A 262 8.86 18.21 6.52
C ILE A 262 10.06 17.46 7.12
N ASP A 263 10.65 16.54 6.37
CA ASP A 263 11.56 15.52 6.88
C ASP A 263 12.76 15.37 5.94
N SER A 264 13.57 16.43 5.86
CA SER A 264 14.76 16.45 5.01
C SER A 264 16.00 15.81 5.66
N GLU A 265 15.90 15.28 6.89
CA GLU A 265 17.08 14.76 7.60
C GLU A 265 17.55 13.42 7.00
N PRO A 266 18.76 13.36 6.42
CA PRO A 266 19.34 12.13 5.92
C PRO A 266 19.85 11.32 7.10
N GLU A 267 19.04 10.44 7.67
CA GLU A 267 19.58 9.36 8.49
C GLU A 267 20.20 8.33 7.55
N GLN A 268 21.53 8.20 7.58
CA GLN A 268 22.24 7.07 7.00
C GLN A 268 22.12 5.91 7.99
N PRO A 269 21.28 4.88 7.74
CA PRO A 269 21.36 3.67 8.55
C PRO A 269 22.73 3.02 8.29
N ASP A 270 23.50 2.78 9.34
CA ASP A 270 24.71 1.96 9.27
C ASP A 270 24.29 0.50 9.06
N LEU A 271 24.13 0.12 7.79
CA LEU A 271 23.60 -1.18 7.36
C LEU A 271 24.68 -2.25 7.23
N THR A 272 25.85 -2.05 7.83
CA THR A 272 26.96 -3.01 7.76
C THR A 272 26.77 -4.22 8.67
N SER A 273 25.84 -4.16 9.65
CA SER A 273 25.67 -5.22 10.66
C SER A 273 24.22 -5.50 11.11
N THR A 274 23.22 -4.71 10.72
CA THR A 274 21.84 -4.84 11.24
C THR A 274 20.82 -5.01 10.12
N ALA A 275 19.74 -5.73 10.40
CA ALA A 275 18.63 -5.87 9.46
C ALA A 275 18.08 -4.49 9.09
N PRO A 276 17.80 -4.22 7.80
CA PRO A 276 17.15 -2.97 7.43
C PRO A 276 15.81 -2.88 8.16
N THR A 277 15.38 -1.67 8.53
CA THR A 277 14.03 -1.53 9.08
C THR A 277 13.02 -1.87 7.98
N PRO A 278 11.89 -2.53 8.29
CA PRO A 278 10.88 -2.85 7.28
C PRO A 278 10.39 -1.61 6.51
N THR A 279 10.45 -0.43 7.13
CA THR A 279 10.06 0.86 6.53
C THR A 279 11.16 1.53 5.70
N LEU A 280 12.36 0.95 5.57
CA LEU A 280 13.49 1.57 4.87
C LEU A 280 13.17 1.87 3.40
N HIS A 281 12.47 0.98 2.71
CA HIS A 281 12.08 1.19 1.31
C HIS A 281 11.24 2.46 1.11
N THR A 282 10.31 2.73 2.03
CA THR A 282 9.47 3.94 2.04
C THR A 282 10.32 5.18 2.28
N LYS A 283 11.31 5.09 3.18
CA LYS A 283 12.21 6.21 3.47
C LYS A 283 13.11 6.56 2.28
N LEU A 284 13.71 5.56 1.64
CA LEU A 284 14.50 5.74 0.43
C LEU A 284 13.67 6.38 -0.69
N GLN A 285 12.44 5.91 -0.87
CA GLN A 285 11.51 6.51 -1.84
C GLN A 285 11.15 7.95 -1.47
N TYR A 286 10.90 8.25 -0.20
CA TYR A 286 10.62 9.59 0.28
C TYR A 286 11.76 10.55 -0.05
N GLN A 287 13.02 10.18 0.22
CA GLN A 287 14.20 11.00 -0.05
C GLN A 287 14.35 11.30 -1.56
N LEU A 288 14.14 10.29 -2.39
CA LEU A 288 14.10 10.45 -3.85
C LEU A 288 12.99 11.43 -4.26
N ILE A 289 11.75 11.17 -3.85
CA ILE A 289 10.59 11.99 -4.22
C ILE A 289 10.75 13.42 -3.73
N SER A 290 11.21 13.65 -2.50
CA SER A 290 11.49 14.99 -1.97
C SER A 290 12.48 15.74 -2.87
N SER A 291 13.58 15.08 -3.26
CA SER A 291 14.58 15.67 -4.12
C SER A 291 14.00 16.03 -5.50
N LEU A 292 13.18 15.15 -6.08
CA LEU A 292 12.52 15.40 -7.36
C LEU A 292 11.45 16.51 -7.26
N ALA A 293 10.63 16.49 -6.21
CA ALA A 293 9.57 17.46 -5.99
C ALA A 293 10.12 18.87 -5.77
N LYS A 294 11.26 19.01 -5.08
CA LYS A 294 11.97 20.30 -4.93
C LYS A 294 12.35 20.93 -6.27
N ARG A 295 12.72 20.12 -7.28
CA ARG A 295 13.16 20.62 -8.59
C ARG A 295 12.03 20.73 -9.62
N TRP A 296 11.06 19.82 -9.60
CA TRP A 296 10.04 19.73 -10.66
C TRP A 296 8.59 19.75 -10.15
N GLN A 297 8.35 19.68 -8.85
CA GLN A 297 7.05 19.37 -8.23
C GLN A 297 6.51 18.00 -8.68
N THR A 298 6.04 17.91 -9.91
CA THR A 298 5.53 16.68 -10.53
C THR A 298 6.13 16.47 -11.93
N PRO A 299 6.16 15.21 -12.44
CA PRO A 299 6.76 14.90 -13.74
C PRO A 299 6.13 15.62 -14.93
N GLN A 300 4.89 16.12 -14.83
CA GLN A 300 4.24 16.82 -15.95
C GLN A 300 4.88 18.18 -16.27
N ASN A 301 5.66 18.75 -15.34
CA ASN A 301 6.39 20.00 -15.57
C ASN A 301 7.66 19.79 -16.43
N ILE A 302 7.95 18.55 -16.85
CA ILE A 302 9.11 18.19 -17.65
C ILE A 302 8.69 18.17 -19.13
N ASN A 303 9.16 19.18 -19.88
CA ASN A 303 8.67 19.49 -21.23
C ASN A 303 9.76 19.59 -22.31
N SER A 304 10.98 19.10 -22.04
CA SER A 304 12.06 19.05 -23.03
C SER A 304 12.89 17.78 -22.91
N PRO A 305 13.51 17.28 -24.00
CA PRO A 305 14.34 16.07 -23.96
C PRO A 305 15.50 16.17 -22.95
N SER A 306 16.13 17.34 -22.85
CA SER A 306 17.18 17.61 -21.87
C SER A 306 16.69 17.44 -20.43
N LYS A 307 15.51 17.98 -20.09
CA LYS A 307 14.91 17.83 -18.76
C LYS A 307 14.50 16.38 -18.47
N VAL A 308 14.02 15.64 -19.48
CA VAL A 308 13.71 14.19 -19.33
C VAL A 308 14.98 13.42 -18.94
N ARG A 309 16.10 13.66 -19.63
CA ARG A 309 17.38 13.01 -19.33
C ARG A 309 17.95 13.46 -17.97
N ASP A 310 17.84 14.73 -17.63
CA ASP A 310 18.25 15.26 -16.32
C ASP A 310 17.46 14.59 -15.18
N TYR A 311 16.16 14.42 -15.35
CA TYR A 311 15.32 13.72 -14.40
C TYR A 311 15.76 12.26 -14.25
N LYS A 312 15.97 11.54 -15.36
CA LYS A 312 16.47 10.16 -15.34
C LYS A 312 17.79 10.06 -14.58
N LYS A 313 18.77 10.92 -14.89
CA LYS A 313 20.07 10.97 -14.21
C LYS A 313 19.92 11.19 -12.70
N MET A 314 19.01 12.05 -12.29
CA MET A 314 18.77 12.32 -10.87
C MET A 314 18.19 11.09 -10.15
N VAL A 315 17.27 10.36 -10.78
CA VAL A 315 16.78 9.09 -10.22
C VAL A 315 17.89 8.05 -10.17
N GLU A 316 18.63 7.84 -11.27
CA GLU A 316 19.73 6.87 -11.33
C GLU A 316 20.83 7.17 -10.29
N HIS A 317 21.19 8.43 -10.13
CA HIS A 317 22.17 8.86 -9.13
C HIS A 317 21.69 8.55 -7.71
N HIS A 318 20.44 8.87 -7.38
CA HIS A 318 19.91 8.61 -6.04
C HIS A 318 19.79 7.11 -5.76
N VAL A 319 19.38 6.33 -6.75
CA VAL A 319 19.25 4.88 -6.59
C VAL A 319 20.62 4.19 -6.50
N SER A 320 21.68 4.79 -7.06
CA SER A 320 23.04 4.26 -6.93
C SER A 320 23.60 4.28 -5.51
N SER A 321 23.02 5.10 -4.61
CA SER A 321 23.38 5.12 -3.19
C SER A 321 22.56 4.17 -2.33
N PHE A 322 21.63 3.40 -2.92
CA PHE A 322 20.82 2.46 -2.17
C PHE A 322 21.67 1.32 -1.60
N PRO A 323 21.26 0.75 -0.46
CA PRO A 323 21.93 -0.42 0.12
C PRO A 323 21.98 -1.58 -0.87
N ALA A 324 23.00 -2.44 -0.76
CA ALA A 324 23.23 -3.55 -1.69
C ALA A 324 22.00 -4.47 -1.84
N VAL A 325 21.23 -4.68 -0.77
CA VAL A 325 19.97 -5.46 -0.79
C VAL A 325 18.88 -4.86 -1.69
N PHE A 326 18.95 -3.55 -1.96
CA PHE A 326 18.01 -2.81 -2.82
C PHE A 326 18.66 -2.27 -4.11
N ALA A 327 19.87 -2.72 -4.45
CA ALA A 327 20.49 -2.33 -5.71
C ALA A 327 19.62 -2.75 -6.92
N LEU A 328 19.58 -1.91 -7.96
CA LEU A 328 18.82 -2.24 -9.18
C LEU A 328 19.43 -3.38 -9.97
N ASN A 329 20.76 -3.47 -9.94
CA ASN A 329 21.53 -4.47 -10.68
C ASN A 329 22.26 -5.34 -9.67
N ASN A 330 22.09 -6.66 -9.80
CA ASN A 330 22.73 -7.68 -8.94
C ASN A 330 22.56 -7.37 -7.43
N PRO A 331 21.32 -7.26 -6.93
CA PRO A 331 21.07 -7.02 -5.50
C PRO A 331 21.64 -8.16 -4.65
N ASP A 332 22.08 -7.83 -3.44
CA ASP A 332 22.47 -8.83 -2.46
C ASP A 332 21.24 -9.62 -1.99
N THR A 333 21.27 -10.93 -2.21
CA THR A 333 20.23 -11.91 -1.85
C THR A 333 20.68 -12.88 -0.76
N SER A 334 21.88 -12.71 -0.20
CA SER A 334 22.47 -13.63 0.78
C SER A 334 21.63 -13.79 2.05
N LYS A 335 20.81 -12.78 2.36
CA LYS A 335 19.95 -12.70 3.55
C LYS A 335 18.46 -12.93 3.27
N ASP A 336 18.07 -13.33 2.05
CA ASP A 336 16.66 -13.46 1.66
C ASP A 336 15.90 -14.52 2.47
N VAL A 337 16.59 -15.58 2.90
CA VAL A 337 16.00 -16.63 3.76
C VAL A 337 15.78 -16.12 5.18
N GLU A 338 16.69 -15.26 5.66
CA GLU A 338 16.63 -14.70 7.01
C GLU A 338 15.56 -13.59 7.10
N TRP A 339 15.43 -12.77 6.06
CA TRP A 339 14.48 -11.65 6.00
C TRP A 339 13.58 -11.73 4.76
N PRO A 340 12.59 -12.64 4.73
CA PRO A 340 11.74 -12.86 3.54
C PRO A 340 11.03 -11.61 3.03
N TRP A 341 10.67 -10.69 3.93
CA TRP A 341 10.01 -9.42 3.60
C TRP A 341 10.90 -8.47 2.77
N VAL A 342 12.24 -8.61 2.82
CA VAL A 342 13.17 -7.80 2.01
C VAL A 342 12.97 -8.07 0.53
N VAL A 343 12.59 -9.29 0.16
CA VAL A 343 12.37 -9.68 -1.24
C VAL A 343 11.27 -8.83 -1.87
N THR A 344 10.11 -8.70 -1.21
CA THR A 344 9.01 -7.84 -1.69
C THR A 344 9.46 -6.38 -1.75
N HIS A 345 10.12 -5.88 -0.71
CA HIS A 345 10.59 -4.48 -0.69
C HIS A 345 11.62 -4.19 -1.78
N ARG A 346 12.48 -5.15 -2.12
CA ARG A 346 13.42 -5.03 -3.24
C ARG A 346 12.69 -4.87 -4.56
N TYR A 347 11.72 -5.73 -4.86
CA TYR A 347 10.89 -5.57 -6.06
C TYR A 347 10.16 -4.23 -6.07
N TYR A 348 9.59 -3.81 -4.93
CA TYR A 348 8.96 -2.50 -4.79
C TYR A 348 9.89 -1.36 -5.18
N VAL A 349 11.09 -1.30 -4.57
CA VAL A 349 12.07 -0.23 -4.82
C VAL A 349 12.50 -0.22 -6.28
N GLN A 350 12.82 -1.39 -6.84
CA GLN A 350 13.25 -1.53 -8.22
C GLN A 350 12.17 -1.10 -9.22
N THR A 351 10.95 -1.64 -9.07
CA THR A 351 9.81 -1.28 -9.90
C THR A 351 9.49 0.21 -9.77
N MET A 352 9.58 0.78 -8.57
CA MET A 352 9.31 2.21 -8.37
C MET A 352 10.34 3.12 -9.02
N ALA A 353 11.63 2.79 -8.94
CA ALA A 353 12.67 3.56 -9.60
C ALA A 353 12.40 3.68 -11.11
N TYR A 354 12.14 2.55 -11.79
CA TYR A 354 11.85 2.58 -13.22
C TYR A 354 10.50 3.20 -13.57
N PHE A 355 9.46 2.96 -12.76
CA PHE A 355 8.17 3.62 -12.94
C PHE A 355 8.31 5.15 -12.90
N MET A 356 9.08 5.67 -11.93
CA MET A 356 9.36 7.10 -11.79
C MET A 356 10.16 7.62 -12.99
N ILE A 357 11.24 6.94 -13.39
CA ILE A 357 12.02 7.27 -14.59
C ILE A 357 11.11 7.41 -15.81
N LEU A 358 10.16 6.50 -16.01
CA LEU A 358 9.30 6.49 -17.20
C LEU A 358 8.26 7.61 -17.25
N GLN A 359 7.91 8.26 -16.13
CA GLN A 359 6.84 9.27 -16.14
C GLN A 359 7.06 10.45 -17.09
N PRO A 360 8.21 11.15 -17.05
CA PRO A 360 8.47 12.23 -18.00
C PRO A 360 8.63 11.72 -19.44
N TYR A 361 9.16 10.51 -19.65
CA TYR A 361 9.23 9.92 -20.99
C TYR A 361 7.83 9.71 -21.57
N LYS A 362 6.90 9.16 -20.79
CA LYS A 362 5.50 8.94 -21.18
C LYS A 362 4.82 10.25 -21.54
N ALA A 363 4.90 11.24 -20.65
CA ALA A 363 4.29 12.55 -20.86
C ALA A 363 4.81 13.21 -22.15
N TYR A 364 6.13 13.17 -22.38
CA TYR A 364 6.75 13.81 -23.53
C TYR A 364 6.53 13.03 -24.85
N LEU A 365 6.77 11.71 -24.86
CA LEU A 365 6.71 10.88 -26.08
C LEU A 365 5.29 10.59 -26.56
N LEU A 366 4.28 10.71 -25.70
CA LEU A 366 2.87 10.56 -26.10
C LEU A 366 2.19 11.91 -26.43
N HIS A 367 2.84 13.05 -26.16
CA HIS A 367 2.25 14.35 -26.45
C HIS A 367 2.08 14.58 -27.96
N PRO A 368 0.89 14.92 -28.49
CA PRO A 368 0.61 14.96 -29.93
C PRO A 368 1.55 15.83 -30.77
N SER A 369 2.10 16.90 -30.19
CA SER A 369 3.02 17.80 -30.89
C SER A 369 4.46 17.28 -31.02
N THR A 370 4.81 16.19 -30.33
CA THR A 370 6.16 15.62 -30.37
C THR A 370 6.45 14.97 -31.72
N ASP A 371 7.44 15.50 -32.45
CA ASP A 371 7.90 14.91 -33.69
C ASP A 371 8.85 13.73 -33.42
N LEU A 372 8.39 12.52 -33.76
CA LEU A 372 9.14 11.29 -33.57
C LEU A 372 10.21 11.04 -34.64
N ALA A 373 10.25 11.84 -35.71
CA ALA A 373 11.27 11.73 -36.76
C ALA A 373 12.61 12.35 -36.34
N VAL A 374 12.60 13.26 -35.35
CA VAL A 374 13.81 13.94 -34.86
C VAL A 374 14.78 12.92 -34.23
N PRO A 375 16.07 12.90 -34.61
CA PRO A 375 17.05 11.92 -34.11
C PRO A 375 17.18 11.89 -32.59
N GLU A 376 17.15 13.06 -31.94
CA GLU A 376 17.20 13.15 -30.48
C GLU A 376 16.00 12.46 -29.81
N ILE A 377 14.82 12.57 -30.43
CA ILE A 377 13.58 11.96 -29.94
C ILE A 377 13.57 10.45 -30.20
N GLN A 378 14.16 10.00 -31.31
CA GLN A 378 14.37 8.58 -31.57
C GLN A 378 15.27 7.93 -30.51
N GLN A 379 16.34 8.62 -30.10
CA GLN A 379 17.20 8.17 -29.00
C GLN A 379 16.43 8.11 -27.68
N LEU A 380 15.68 9.17 -27.36
CA LEU A 380 14.84 9.22 -26.15
C LEU A 380 13.81 8.07 -26.12
N ARG A 381 13.25 7.72 -27.28
CA ARG A 381 12.33 6.59 -27.43
C ARG A 381 13.04 5.25 -27.20
N ALA A 382 14.26 5.07 -27.71
CA ALA A 382 15.03 3.85 -27.47
C ALA A 382 15.35 3.66 -25.97
N GLU A 383 15.74 4.74 -25.29
CA GLU A 383 15.94 4.75 -23.82
C GLU A 383 14.65 4.38 -23.06
N ALA A 384 13.51 4.96 -23.46
CA ALA A 384 12.21 4.66 -22.86
C ALA A 384 11.81 3.20 -23.04
N VAL A 385 12.06 2.62 -24.22
CA VAL A 385 11.81 1.21 -24.51
C VAL A 385 12.65 0.32 -23.61
N GLU A 386 13.94 0.61 -23.45
CA GLU A 386 14.81 -0.17 -22.56
C GLU A 386 14.31 -0.15 -21.11
N CYS A 387 13.98 1.04 -20.60
CA CYS A 387 13.45 1.19 -19.24
C CYS A 387 12.09 0.47 -19.08
N SER A 388 11.24 0.51 -20.11
CA SER A 388 9.93 -0.15 -20.11
C SER A 388 10.05 -1.67 -20.09
N LEU A 389 10.97 -2.23 -20.89
CA LEU A 389 11.25 -3.67 -20.88
C LEU A 389 11.74 -4.14 -19.51
N LYS A 390 12.67 -3.41 -18.88
CA LYS A 390 13.13 -3.71 -17.52
C LYS A 390 11.99 -3.62 -16.49
N THR A 391 11.14 -2.59 -16.60
CA THR A 391 9.98 -2.42 -15.71
C THR A 391 9.03 -3.61 -15.80
N LEU A 392 8.67 -4.03 -17.02
CA LEU A 392 7.77 -5.18 -17.24
C LEU A 392 8.41 -6.48 -16.73
N GLN A 393 9.70 -6.70 -16.99
CA GLN A 393 10.41 -7.87 -16.49
C GLN A 393 10.36 -7.97 -14.96
N ILE A 394 10.71 -6.89 -14.27
CA ILE A 394 10.72 -6.84 -12.79
C ILE A 394 9.30 -6.99 -12.25
N ALA A 395 8.31 -6.33 -12.85
CA ALA A 395 6.91 -6.41 -12.42
C ALA A 395 6.33 -7.83 -12.62
N THR A 396 6.65 -8.53 -13.71
CA THR A 396 6.24 -9.93 -13.93
C THR A 396 6.91 -10.87 -12.93
N GLN A 397 8.20 -10.67 -12.64
CA GLN A 397 8.89 -11.44 -11.59
C GLN A 397 8.25 -11.20 -10.22
N TRP A 398 7.92 -9.96 -9.89
CA TRP A 398 7.23 -9.64 -8.66
C TRP A 398 5.85 -10.29 -8.61
N ALA A 399 5.06 -10.22 -9.69
CA ALA A 399 3.75 -10.86 -9.80
C ALA A 399 3.81 -12.37 -9.49
N SER A 400 4.82 -13.08 -10.01
CA SER A 400 4.99 -14.52 -9.77
C SER A 400 5.21 -14.89 -8.29
N ARG A 401 5.67 -13.91 -7.49
CA ARG A 401 5.87 -14.08 -6.05
C ARG A 401 4.63 -13.70 -5.24
N VAL A 402 3.75 -12.86 -5.78
CA VAL A 402 2.53 -12.45 -5.09
C VAL A 402 1.43 -13.49 -5.30
N SER A 403 1.43 -14.52 -4.47
CA SER A 403 0.44 -15.61 -4.51
C SER A 403 -0.45 -15.69 -3.26
N GLN A 404 -0.30 -14.80 -2.27
CA GLN A 404 -0.92 -14.96 -0.94
C GLN A 404 -1.34 -13.63 -0.25
N GLY A 405 -1.88 -12.67 -1.00
CA GLY A 405 -2.53 -11.48 -0.41
C GLY A 405 -1.60 -10.40 0.16
N ASP A 406 -0.47 -10.15 -0.49
CA ASP A 406 0.43 -9.02 -0.21
C ASP A 406 -0.25 -7.67 -0.52
N GLY A 407 -0.29 -6.76 0.47
CA GLY A 407 -0.98 -5.46 0.36
C GLY A 407 -0.39 -4.50 -0.68
N GLN A 408 0.82 -4.75 -1.20
CA GLN A 408 1.45 -3.94 -2.25
C GLN A 408 1.11 -4.39 -3.69
N PHE A 409 0.28 -5.43 -3.84
CA PHE A 409 -0.10 -6.01 -5.13
C PHE A 409 -0.61 -5.00 -6.17
N HIS A 410 -1.31 -3.95 -5.73
CA HIS A 410 -1.86 -2.93 -6.60
C HIS A 410 -0.79 -2.22 -7.45
N LEU A 411 0.45 -2.12 -6.95
CA LEU A 411 1.54 -1.49 -7.69
C LEU A 411 2.03 -2.39 -8.84
N VAL A 412 2.09 -3.70 -8.63
CA VAL A 412 2.42 -4.67 -9.69
C VAL A 412 1.46 -4.51 -10.87
N VAL A 413 0.15 -4.52 -10.57
CA VAL A 413 -0.90 -4.35 -11.57
C VAL A 413 -0.76 -3.02 -12.30
N LEU A 414 -0.55 -1.93 -11.56
CA LEU A 414 -0.36 -0.60 -12.13
C LEU A 414 0.84 -0.58 -13.09
N CYS A 415 2.00 -1.07 -12.66
CA CYS A 415 3.22 -1.02 -13.48
C CYS A 415 3.15 -1.91 -14.72
N LEU A 416 2.54 -3.11 -14.61
CA LEU A 416 2.28 -3.98 -15.75
C LEU A 416 1.38 -3.27 -16.77
N PHE A 417 0.23 -2.75 -16.32
CA PHE A 417 -0.74 -2.10 -17.19
C PHE A 417 -0.19 -0.81 -17.82
N ASP A 418 0.27 0.13 -17.00
CA ASP A 418 0.71 1.46 -17.42
C ASP A 418 1.89 1.39 -18.41
N THR A 419 2.86 0.50 -18.14
CA THR A 419 4.01 0.31 -19.02
C THR A 419 3.63 -0.42 -20.31
N ALA A 420 2.80 -1.47 -20.24
CA ALA A 420 2.33 -2.16 -21.44
C ALA A 420 1.45 -1.26 -22.33
N ALA A 421 0.58 -0.46 -21.72
CA ALA A 421 -0.24 0.53 -22.42
C ALA A 421 0.65 1.60 -23.08
N PHE A 422 1.65 2.14 -22.38
CA PHE A 422 2.62 3.08 -22.96
C PHE A 422 3.34 2.49 -24.18
N LEU A 423 3.85 1.26 -24.08
CA LEU A 423 4.53 0.59 -25.18
C LEU A 423 3.58 0.35 -26.37
N SER A 424 2.35 -0.07 -26.09
CA SER A 424 1.30 -0.28 -27.10
C SER A 424 0.95 1.02 -27.85
N MET A 425 0.71 2.11 -27.13
CA MET A 425 0.45 3.43 -27.72
C MET A 425 1.68 3.96 -28.48
N SER A 426 2.88 3.72 -27.95
CA SER A 426 4.13 4.09 -28.62
C SER A 426 4.29 3.33 -29.94
N LEU A 427 3.94 2.04 -30.01
CA LEU A 427 3.96 1.27 -31.25
C LEU A 427 3.00 1.88 -32.28
N GLN A 428 1.77 2.21 -31.90
CA GLN A 428 0.77 2.83 -32.78
C GLN A 428 1.24 4.15 -33.38
N ARG A 429 1.90 5.00 -32.58
CA ARG A 429 2.36 6.33 -33.02
C ARG A 429 3.63 6.27 -33.89
N GLY A 430 4.35 5.15 -33.89
CA GLY A 430 5.59 4.99 -34.65
C GLY A 430 5.35 4.57 -36.10
N GLN A 431 6.28 4.97 -36.98
CA GLN A 431 6.56 4.17 -38.17
C GLN A 431 7.04 2.79 -37.72
N VAL A 432 6.16 1.82 -37.82
CA VAL A 432 6.24 0.49 -37.21
C VAL A 432 7.55 -0.24 -37.51
N LYS A 433 8.07 -0.07 -38.72
CA LYS A 433 9.27 -0.78 -39.21
C LYS A 433 10.56 -0.42 -38.46
N ASN A 434 10.67 0.79 -37.93
CA ASN A 434 11.89 1.28 -37.26
C ASN A 434 11.73 1.38 -35.73
N PHE A 435 10.77 0.66 -35.14
CA PHE A 435 10.54 0.71 -33.70
C PHE A 435 11.66 0.00 -32.92
N PRO A 436 12.26 0.63 -31.89
CA PRO A 436 13.34 0.02 -31.10
C PRO A 436 12.93 -1.30 -30.47
N GLN A 437 13.71 -2.37 -30.70
CA GLN A 437 13.50 -3.69 -30.10
C GLN A 437 12.07 -4.25 -30.27
N ARG A 438 11.41 -3.96 -31.41
CA ARG A 438 10.00 -4.28 -31.69
C ARG A 438 9.57 -5.67 -31.22
N THR A 439 10.26 -6.73 -31.62
CA THR A 439 9.89 -8.11 -31.28
C THR A 439 9.89 -8.35 -29.78
N LYS A 440 10.89 -7.82 -29.05
CA LYS A 440 10.97 -7.93 -27.59
C LYS A 440 9.83 -7.16 -26.91
N VAL A 441 9.48 -5.99 -27.45
CA VAL A 441 8.38 -5.15 -26.94
C VAL A 441 7.04 -5.86 -27.09
N ILE A 442 6.76 -6.44 -28.25
CA ILE A 442 5.53 -7.22 -28.48
C ILE A 442 5.45 -8.41 -27.53
N ALA A 443 6.55 -9.15 -27.38
CA ALA A 443 6.61 -10.27 -26.43
C ALA A 443 6.35 -9.82 -24.99
N ALA A 444 7.01 -8.76 -24.52
CA ALA A 444 6.85 -8.25 -23.17
C ALA A 444 5.43 -7.71 -22.89
N VAL A 445 4.80 -7.04 -23.88
CA VAL A 445 3.41 -6.57 -23.76
C VAL A 445 2.44 -7.75 -23.65
N ASN A 446 2.64 -8.80 -24.44
CA ASN A 446 1.82 -10.01 -24.37
C ASN A 446 2.00 -10.77 -23.05
N GLU A 447 3.24 -10.86 -22.55
CA GLU A 447 3.54 -11.45 -21.25
C GLU A 447 2.90 -10.65 -20.10
N ALA A 448 2.96 -9.32 -20.16
CA ALA A 448 2.28 -8.46 -19.19
C ALA A 448 0.76 -8.65 -19.21
N ALA A 449 0.16 -8.79 -20.40
CA ALA A 449 -1.26 -9.10 -20.54
C ALA A 449 -1.62 -10.48 -19.98
N ALA A 450 -0.80 -11.50 -20.23
CA ALA A 450 -0.99 -12.84 -19.66
C ALA A 450 -0.89 -12.82 -18.13
N THR A 451 0.13 -12.14 -17.60
CA THR A 451 0.31 -11.95 -16.15
C THR A 451 -0.91 -11.25 -15.53
N LEU A 452 -1.37 -10.14 -16.12
CA LEU A 452 -2.58 -9.44 -15.67
C LEU A 452 -3.84 -10.33 -15.75
N LYS A 453 -3.88 -11.31 -16.66
CA LYS A 453 -4.96 -12.29 -16.76
C LYS A 453 -4.98 -13.29 -15.61
N GLU A 454 -3.82 -13.79 -15.23
CA GLU A 454 -3.67 -14.71 -14.09
C GLU A 454 -4.03 -13.99 -12.78
N LEU A 455 -3.59 -12.75 -12.65
CA LEU A 455 -3.83 -11.91 -11.48
C LEU A 455 -5.30 -11.53 -11.23
N GLN A 456 -6.21 -11.73 -12.20
CA GLN A 456 -7.63 -11.37 -12.04
C GLN A 456 -8.36 -12.21 -10.99
N ALA A 457 -7.90 -13.44 -10.78
CA ALA A 457 -8.48 -14.34 -9.78
C ALA A 457 -8.41 -13.74 -8.36
N ILE A 458 -7.40 -12.91 -8.10
CA ILE A 458 -7.10 -12.36 -6.78
C ILE A 458 -7.17 -10.83 -6.73
N SER A 459 -7.55 -10.17 -7.84
CA SER A 459 -7.63 -8.71 -7.89
C SER A 459 -8.54 -8.15 -8.97
N ARG A 460 -9.48 -7.30 -8.53
CA ARG A 460 -10.36 -6.52 -9.39
C ARG A 460 -9.62 -5.43 -10.18
N GLY A 461 -8.56 -4.88 -9.59
CA GLY A 461 -7.65 -3.96 -10.29
C GLY A 461 -7.04 -4.66 -11.52
N ALA A 462 -6.53 -5.89 -11.34
CA ALA A 462 -5.97 -6.68 -12.43
C ALA A 462 -7.02 -7.00 -13.51
N GLN A 463 -8.24 -7.36 -13.11
CA GLN A 463 -9.36 -7.60 -14.03
C GLN A 463 -9.66 -6.37 -14.91
N SER A 464 -9.77 -5.20 -14.29
CA SER A 464 -10.03 -3.93 -14.99
C SER A 464 -8.87 -3.56 -15.93
N SER A 465 -7.64 -3.65 -15.44
CA SER A 465 -6.41 -3.36 -16.18
C SER A 465 -6.23 -4.28 -17.38
N TYR A 466 -6.44 -5.59 -17.23
CA TYR A 466 -6.41 -6.53 -18.35
C TYR A 466 -7.47 -6.21 -19.39
N GLY A 467 -8.71 -5.99 -18.96
CA GLY A 467 -9.81 -5.66 -19.87
C GLY A 467 -9.52 -4.40 -20.70
N LEU A 468 -8.91 -3.38 -20.07
CA LEU A 468 -8.50 -2.16 -20.75
C LEU A 468 -7.31 -2.40 -21.69
N LEU A 469 -6.29 -3.15 -21.26
CA LEU A 469 -5.15 -3.49 -22.11
C LEU A 469 -5.59 -4.27 -23.34
N CYS A 470 -6.45 -5.29 -23.20
CA CYS A 470 -7.00 -6.01 -24.34
C CYS A 470 -7.74 -5.09 -25.32
N LYS A 471 -8.46 -4.07 -24.84
CA LYS A 471 -9.11 -3.08 -25.73
C LYS A 471 -8.08 -2.25 -26.49
N ILE A 472 -6.98 -1.84 -25.86
CA ILE A 472 -5.86 -1.15 -26.52
C ILE A 472 -5.24 -2.06 -27.58
N LEU A 473 -4.95 -3.32 -27.23
CA LEU A 473 -4.32 -4.28 -28.14
C LEU A 473 -5.19 -4.66 -29.33
N ARG A 474 -6.52 -4.76 -29.16
CA ARG A 474 -7.46 -5.02 -30.28
C ARG A 474 -7.56 -3.87 -31.27
N LYS A 475 -7.36 -2.63 -30.81
CA LYS A 475 -7.32 -1.46 -31.69
C LYS A 475 -6.01 -1.38 -32.48
N MET A 476 -5.00 -2.19 -32.13
CA MET A 476 -3.78 -2.29 -32.91
C MET A 476 -3.99 -3.28 -34.04
N ASP A 477 -3.94 -2.78 -35.27
CA ASP A 477 -3.96 -3.62 -36.45
C ASP A 477 -2.58 -4.25 -36.65
N TRP A 478 -2.31 -5.32 -35.90
CA TRP A 478 -1.04 -6.04 -35.94
C TRP A 478 -0.69 -6.55 -37.35
N ASN A 479 -1.68 -6.77 -38.20
CA ASN A 479 -1.49 -7.22 -39.58
C ASN A 479 -1.10 -6.08 -40.54
N ALA A 480 -1.51 -4.83 -40.25
CA ALA A 480 -1.02 -3.65 -40.96
C ALA A 480 0.40 -3.26 -40.54
N MET A 481 0.86 -3.74 -39.38
CA MET A 481 2.18 -3.50 -38.80
C MET A 481 3.30 -4.42 -39.37
N ASP A 482 2.94 -5.51 -40.03
CA ASP A 482 3.86 -6.45 -40.69
C ASP A 482 4.08 -6.18 -42.18
N LYS A 483 3.33 -5.23 -42.77
CA LYS A 483 3.57 -4.72 -44.14
C LYS A 483 4.48 -3.50 -44.12
#